data_AF-A0A832SAP3-F1
#
_entry.id   AF-A0A832SAP3-F1
#
_cell.length_a   1.000
_cell.length_b   1.000
_cell.length_c   1.000
_cell.angle_alpha   90.00
_cell.angle_beta   90.00
_cell.angle_gamma   90.00
#
_symmetry.space_group_name_H-M   'P 1'
#
loop_
_entity.id
_entity.type
_entity.pdbx_description
1 polymer ?
#
loop_
_entity_poly.entity_id
_entity_poly.type
_entity_poly.pdbx_seq_one_letter_code
_entity_poly.pdbx_strand_id
1 'polypeptide(L)' 'LGIIAHDTVEKFEEKAFQVDVSKKNIQEVVEKVIGIISKNGNNEEVDWLELVAKNNDLKKFFSD' A
#
# COMPACT_ATOMS: atom_id res chain seq x y z
N LEU A 1 -2.81 -9.37 -3.47
CA LEU A 1 -2.66 -7.95 -3.10
C LEU A 1 -1.95 -7.14 -4.19
N GLY A 2 -0.84 -7.62 -4.74
CA GLY A 2 -0.14 -6.93 -5.85
C GLY A 2 -1.00 -6.62 -7.09
N ILE A 3 -1.90 -7.51 -7.51
CA ILE A 3 -2.76 -7.28 -8.69
C ILE A 3 -3.76 -6.14 -8.46
N ILE A 4 -4.37 -6.03 -7.28
CA ILE A 4 -5.33 -4.96 -6.99
C ILE A 4 -4.62 -3.61 -6.88
N ALA A 5 -3.43 -3.58 -6.26
CA ALA A 5 -2.61 -2.37 -6.19
C ALA A 5 -2.17 -1.91 -7.58
N HIS A 6 -1.69 -2.84 -8.42
CA HIS A 6 -1.30 -2.59 -9.80
C HIS A 6 -2.49 -2.06 -10.63
N ASP A 7 -3.63 -2.75 -10.64
CA ASP A 7 -4.82 -2.34 -11.40
C ASP A 7 -5.36 -0.97 -10.95
N THR A 8 -5.26 -0.66 -9.67
CA THR A 8 -5.72 0.62 -9.11
C THR A 8 -4.79 1.76 -9.51
N VAL A 9 -3.47 1.53 -9.46
CA VAL A 9 -2.48 2.52 -9.94
C VAL A 9 -2.59 2.67 -11.47
N GLU A 10 -2.78 1.60 -12.23
CA GLU A 10 -2.93 1.67 -13.69
C GLU A 10 -4.21 2.41 -14.11
N LYS A 11 -5.34 2.20 -13.41
CA LYS A 11 -6.62 2.85 -13.76
C LYS A 11 -6.75 4.29 -13.28
N PHE A 12 -6.14 4.60 -12.13
CA PHE A 12 -6.38 5.87 -11.45
C PHE A 12 -5.12 6.73 -11.29
N GLU A 13 -3.96 6.23 -11.73
CA GLU A 13 -2.61 6.85 -11.77
C GLU A 13 -2.42 7.98 -10.75
N GLU A 14 -2.79 9.22 -11.10
CA GLU A 14 -2.58 10.42 -10.29
C GLU A 14 -3.50 10.59 -9.06
N LYS A 15 -4.55 9.78 -8.91
CA LYS A 15 -5.54 9.90 -7.83
C LYS A 15 -5.55 8.71 -6.86
N ALA A 16 -4.69 7.71 -7.08
CA ALA A 16 -4.55 6.58 -6.19
C ALA A 16 -3.40 6.82 -5.20
N PHE A 17 -3.71 6.78 -3.91
CA PHE A 17 -2.73 6.92 -2.84
C PHE A 17 -2.70 5.67 -1.99
N GLN A 18 -1.50 5.18 -1.69
CA GLN A 18 -1.31 4.06 -0.77
C GLN A 18 -1.01 4.57 0.64
N VAL A 19 -1.64 3.96 1.63
CA VAL A 19 -1.40 4.25 3.05
C VAL A 19 -1.10 2.94 3.76
N ASP A 20 0.14 2.76 4.17
CA ASP A 20 0.49 1.65 5.06
C ASP A 20 -0.08 1.94 6.46
N VAL A 21 -0.80 0.97 7.03
CA VAL A 21 -1.35 1.04 8.41
C VAL A 21 -0.63 0.06 9.36
N SER A 22 0.41 -0.60 8.88
CA SER A 22 1.12 -1.64 9.61
C SER A 22 1.82 -1.04 10.83
N LYS A 23 1.46 -1.52 12.03
CA LYS A 23 2.04 -1.07 13.31
C LYS A 23 1.85 0.42 13.62
N LYS A 24 0.93 1.11 12.94
CA LYS A 24 0.58 2.52 13.21
C LYS A 24 -0.68 2.63 14.05
N ASN A 25 -0.80 3.69 14.84
CA ASN A 25 -2.02 3.99 15.57
C ASN A 25 -3.08 4.65 14.65
N ILE A 26 -4.34 4.63 15.08
CA ILE A 26 -5.46 5.19 14.30
C ILE A 26 -5.30 6.69 14.04
N GLN A 27 -4.81 7.46 15.02
CA GLN A 27 -4.58 8.91 14.86
C GLN A 27 -3.52 9.20 13.79
N GLU A 28 -2.39 8.49 13.80
CA GLU A 28 -1.31 8.63 12.81
C GLU A 28 -1.80 8.33 11.39
N VAL A 29 -2.66 7.33 11.24
CA VAL A 29 -3.28 6.99 9.94
C VAL A 29 -4.23 8.10 9.49
N VAL A 30 -5.07 8.62 10.39
CA VAL A 30 -6.02 9.70 10.08
C VAL A 30 -5.30 10.99 9.70
N GLU A 31 -4.24 11.38 10.42
CA GLU A 31 -3.43 12.55 10.09
C GLU A 31 -2.77 12.40 8.71
N LYS A 32 -2.28 11.21 8.37
CA LYS A 32 -1.75 10.91 7.03
C LYS A 32 -2.79 11.07 5.93
N VAL A 33 -3.97 10.49 6.11
CA VAL A 33 -5.07 10.59 5.13
C VAL A 33 -5.49 12.06 4.93
N ILE A 34 -5.60 12.82 6.02
CA ILE A 34 -5.91 14.26 5.95
C ILE A 34 -4.79 15.02 5.21
N GLY A 35 -3.52 14.68 5.45
CA GLY A 35 -2.37 15.28 4.76
C GLY A 35 -2.35 15.02 3.25
N ILE A 36 -2.71 13.79 2.83
CA ILE A 36 -2.84 13.40 1.42
C ILE A 36 -3.98 14.17 0.74
N ILE A 37 -5.16 14.22 1.37
CA ILE A 37 -6.32 14.96 0.83
C ILE A 37 -6.03 16.47 0.74
N SER A 38 -5.25 17.00 1.68
CA SER A 38 -4.88 18.42 1.74
C SER A 38 -3.76 18.82 0.74
N LYS A 39 -3.44 17.97 -0.24
CA LYS A 39 -2.48 18.22 -1.33
C LYS A 39 -1.01 18.47 -0.93
N ASN A 40 -0.59 18.07 0.28
CA ASN A 40 0.79 18.26 0.75
C ASN A 40 1.55 16.94 1.00
N GLY A 41 0.96 15.79 0.64
CA GLY A 41 1.52 14.47 0.90
C GLY A 41 2.12 13.84 -0.36
N ASN A 42 3.40 13.46 -0.30
CA ASN A 42 3.99 12.53 -1.26
C ASN A 42 3.32 11.16 -1.14
N ASN A 43 3.10 10.51 -2.30
CA ASN A 43 2.58 9.14 -2.35
C ASN A 43 3.56 8.19 -1.64
N GLU A 44 3.06 7.34 -0.74
CA GLU A 44 3.90 6.31 -0.13
C GLU A 44 4.03 5.15 -1.13
N GLU A 45 5.24 4.89 -1.61
CA GLU A 45 5.51 3.67 -2.38
C GLU A 45 5.69 2.50 -1.39
N VAL A 46 4.71 1.60 -1.34
CA VAL A 46 4.78 0.41 -0.51
C VAL A 46 5.40 -0.72 -1.33
N ASP A 47 6.50 -1.31 -0.84
CA ASP A 47 7.11 -2.49 -1.44
C ASP A 47 6.32 -3.75 -1.05
N TRP A 48 5.37 -4.10 -1.91
CA TRP A 48 4.53 -5.30 -1.75
C TRP A 48 5.32 -6.60 -1.94
N LEU A 49 6.42 -6.59 -2.70
CA LEU A 49 7.25 -7.78 -2.92
C LEU A 49 7.98 -8.16 -1.63
N GLU A 50 8.52 -7.18 -0.91
CA GLU A 50 9.18 -7.43 0.37
C GLU A 50 8.19 -7.96 1.42
N LEU A 51 6.98 -7.40 1.49
CA LEU A 51 5.93 -7.85 2.41
C LEU A 51 5.49 -9.29 2.14
N VAL A 52 5.30 -9.63 0.87
CA VAL A 52 4.88 -10.97 0.43
C VAL A 52 5.99 -12.01 0.67
N ALA A 53 7.26 -11.63 0.49
CA ALA A 53 8.40 -12.46 0.82
C ALA A 53 8.51 -12.70 2.34
N LYS A 54 8.33 -11.65 3.14
CA LYS A 54 8.41 -11.71 4.61
C LYS A 54 7.28 -12.50 5.26
N ASN A 55 6.07 -12.41 4.71
CA ASN A 55 4.92 -13.20 5.15
C ASN A 55 4.91 -14.62 4.56
N ASN A 56 5.89 -14.96 3.72
CA ASN A 56 6.03 -16.29 3.11
C ASN A 56 4.77 -16.70 2.30
N ASP A 57 4.02 -15.72 1.80
CA ASP A 57 2.76 -15.92 1.08
C ASP A 57 2.98 -16.60 -0.29
N LEU A 58 4.19 -16.45 -0.87
CA LEU A 58 4.54 -17.08 -2.14
C LEU A 58 4.64 -18.60 -2.05
N LYS A 59 5.00 -19.17 -0.89
CA LYS A 59 5.04 -20.63 -0.72
C LYS A 59 3.69 -21.28 -1.00
N LYS A 60 2.58 -20.59 -0.74
CA LYS A 60 1.23 -21.11 -1.00
C LYS A 60 0.92 -21.27 -2.49
N PHE A 61 1.60 -20.54 -3.36
CA PHE A 61 1.40 -20.57 -4.81
C PHE A 61 2.44 -21.42 -5.56
N PHE A 62 3.60 -21.66 -4.94
CA PHE A 62 4.72 -22.42 -5.52
C PHE A 62 5.12 -23.64 -4.67
N SER A 63 4.17 -24.23 -3.93
CA SER A 63 4.39 -25.57 -3.36
C SER A 63 4.37 -26.59 -4.49
N ASP A 64 5.43 -27.40 -4.61
CA ASP A 64 5.53 -28.56 -5.52
C ASP A 64 4.34 -29.55 -5.36
#